data_AF-A0A2S0RIV6-F1
#
_entry.id   AF-A0A2S0RIV6-F1
#
_cell.length_a   1.000
_cell.length_b   1.000
_cell.length_c   1.000
_cell.angle_alpha   90.00
_cell.angle_beta   90.00
_cell.angle_gamma   90.00
#
_symmetry.space_group_name_H-M   'P 1'
#
loop_
_entity.id
_entity.type
_entity.pdbx_description
1 polymer ?
#
loop_
_entity_poly.entity_id
_entity_poly.type
_entity_poly.pdbx_seq_one_letter_code
_entity_poly.pdbx_strand_id
1 'polypeptide(L)'
;MESINLNLEMKYLIALFIICFSKSYCQSELNNQDFQQAKKLYIEMVHTYDYNEMVRFLDEFKSKLPIEIRDVNFTTQEEFRKYIFNNIEKSFFDDKEQAEKYILYRDEVISKVIKNNSEFYELFKKCSPEQLLEIMKNSP
;
A
#
# COMPACT_ATOMS: atom_id res chain seq x y z
N MET A 1 -15.30 15.04 15.56
CA MET A 1 -14.75 14.06 14.60
C MET A 1 -13.74 14.81 13.77
N GLU A 2 -12.46 14.62 14.04
CA GLU A 2 -11.39 15.26 13.26
C GLU A 2 -11.37 14.63 11.88
N SER A 3 -11.49 15.46 10.85
CA SER A 3 -11.32 15.06 9.46
C SER A 3 -9.90 14.51 9.29
N ILE A 4 -9.78 13.20 9.05
CA ILE A 4 -8.51 12.59 8.69
C ILE A 4 -8.08 13.22 7.36
N ASN A 5 -6.88 13.80 7.36
CA ASN A 5 -6.28 14.41 6.18
C ASN A 5 -6.17 13.33 5.08
N LEU A 6 -6.69 13.60 3.89
CA LEU A 6 -6.65 12.69 2.72
C LEU A 6 -5.22 12.16 2.41
N ASN A 7 -4.18 12.92 2.77
CA ASN A 7 -2.78 12.49 2.67
C ASN A 7 -2.44 11.35 3.66
N LEU A 8 -3.04 11.36 4.85
CA LEU A 8 -2.93 10.30 5.86
C LEU A 8 -3.70 9.04 5.44
N GLU A 9 -4.87 9.18 4.80
CA GLU A 9 -5.63 8.07 4.21
C GLU A 9 -4.85 7.34 3.11
N MET A 10 -4.11 8.07 2.26
CA MET A 10 -3.26 7.47 1.23
C MET A 10 -2.08 6.70 1.84
N LYS A 11 -1.40 7.28 2.85
CA LYS A 11 -0.34 6.58 3.60
C LYS A 11 -0.88 5.31 4.26
N TYR A 12 -2.12 5.35 4.78
CA TYR A 12 -2.81 4.21 5.38
C TYR A 12 -3.23 3.15 4.35
N LEU A 13 -3.72 3.54 3.17
CA LEU A 13 -4.04 2.63 2.06
C LEU A 13 -2.79 1.95 1.50
N ILE A 14 -1.67 2.66 1.38
CA ILE A 14 -0.36 2.10 1.00
C ILE A 14 0.10 1.08 2.04
N ALA A 15 -0.01 1.43 3.33
CA ALA A 15 0.30 0.54 4.44
C ALA A 15 -0.59 -0.71 4.46
N LEU A 16 -1.90 -0.57 4.25
CA LEU A 16 -2.84 -1.69 4.15
C LEU A 16 -2.57 -2.55 2.91
N PHE A 17 -2.25 -1.94 1.77
CA PHE A 17 -1.82 -2.67 0.57
C PHE A 17 -0.54 -3.49 0.85
N ILE A 18 0.41 -2.95 1.60
CA ILE A 18 1.62 -3.68 2.01
C ILE A 18 1.28 -4.81 3.01
N ILE A 19 0.35 -4.59 3.94
CA ILE A 19 -0.10 -5.58 4.93
C ILE A 19 -0.82 -6.75 4.25
N CYS A 20 -1.77 -6.47 3.35
CA CYS A 20 -2.56 -7.48 2.65
C CYS A 20 -1.69 -8.37 1.73
N PHE A 21 -0.57 -7.87 1.22
CA PHE A 21 0.29 -8.61 0.29
C PHE A 21 1.45 -9.35 0.96
N SER A 22 1.77 -9.08 2.23
CA SER A 22 2.87 -9.77 2.93
C SER A 22 2.48 -11.09 3.61
N LYS A 23 1.18 -11.48 3.64
CA LYS A 23 0.65 -12.72 4.26
C LYS A 23 1.17 -13.02 5.68
N SER A 24 1.66 -12.01 6.41
CA SER A 24 2.30 -12.17 7.71
C SER A 24 2.16 -10.90 8.54
N TYR A 25 0.93 -10.61 8.96
CA TYR A 25 0.72 -9.61 10.01
C TYR A 25 1.02 -10.30 11.35
N CYS A 26 2.18 -9.99 11.93
CA CYS A 26 2.49 -10.40 13.29
C CYS A 26 2.22 -9.20 14.19
N GLN A 27 1.14 -9.27 14.99
CA GLN A 27 0.81 -8.29 16.02
C GLN A 27 1.76 -8.44 17.22
N SER A 28 3.06 -8.27 17.00
CA SER A 28 3.99 -7.96 18.08
C SER A 28 4.08 -6.44 18.23
N GLU A 29 4.54 -5.95 19.36
CA GLU A 29 4.89 -4.55 19.53
C GLU A 29 6.41 -4.43 19.32
N LEU A 30 6.85 -3.54 18.43
CA LEU A 30 8.28 -3.26 18.32
C LEU A 30 8.77 -2.67 19.65
N ASN A 31 9.96 -3.09 20.09
CA ASN A 31 10.64 -2.40 21.17
C ASN A 31 11.01 -0.96 20.72
N ASN A 32 11.35 -0.09 21.68
CA ASN A 32 11.62 1.32 21.37
C ASN A 32 12.74 1.51 20.32
N GLN A 33 13.80 0.71 20.36
CA GLN A 33 14.91 0.83 19.41
C GLN A 33 14.45 0.51 17.97
N ASP A 34 13.80 -0.64 17.79
CA ASP A 34 13.27 -1.07 16.49
C ASP A 34 12.20 -0.11 15.99
N PHE A 35 11.39 0.45 16.88
CA PHE A 35 10.40 1.46 16.55
C PHE A 35 11.03 2.76 16.03
N GLN A 36 12.08 3.28 16.68
CA GLN A 36 12.81 4.45 16.18
C GLN A 36 13.51 4.16 14.84
N GLN A 37 14.07 2.97 14.68
CA GLN A 37 14.68 2.55 13.41
C GLN A 37 13.63 2.48 12.29
N ALA A 38 12.45 1.91 12.56
CA ALA A 38 11.35 1.87 11.60
C ALA A 38 10.90 3.28 11.18
N LYS A 39 10.82 4.24 12.11
CA LYS A 39 10.53 5.65 11.80
C LYS A 39 11.57 6.24 10.86
N LYS A 40 12.85 6.05 11.16
CA LYS A 40 13.95 6.56 10.33
C LYS A 40 13.90 5.97 8.92
N LEU A 41 13.80 4.65 8.80
CA LEU A 41 13.75 3.96 7.51
C LEU A 41 12.51 4.34 6.69
N TYR A 42 11.38 4.58 7.34
CA TYR A 42 10.18 5.08 6.67
C TYR A 42 10.41 6.47 6.07
N ILE A 43 11.04 7.39 6.81
CA ILE A 43 11.39 8.73 6.32
C ILE A 43 12.33 8.62 5.12
N GLU A 44 13.34 7.76 5.18
CA GLU A 44 14.26 7.53 4.05
C GLU A 44 13.52 6.97 2.83
N MET A 45 12.65 5.98 3.03
CA MET A 45 11.85 5.36 1.98
C MET A 45 10.97 6.37 1.24
N VAL A 46 10.27 7.27 1.95
CA VAL A 46 9.34 8.22 1.31
C VAL A 46 10.04 9.22 0.38
N HIS A 47 11.35 9.39 0.53
CA HIS A 47 12.18 10.24 -0.34
C HIS A 47 12.80 9.48 -1.52
N THR A 48 12.54 8.18 -1.68
CA THR A 48 13.07 7.39 -2.80
C THR A 48 12.27 7.60 -4.08
N TYR A 49 12.94 7.41 -5.23
CA TYR A 49 12.26 7.42 -6.53
C TYR A 49 11.18 6.32 -6.60
N ASP A 50 11.49 5.11 -6.13
CA ASP A 50 10.56 3.97 -6.21
C ASP A 50 9.28 4.20 -5.40
N TYR A 51 9.39 4.81 -4.21
CA TYR A 51 8.21 5.18 -3.42
C TYR A 51 7.34 6.20 -4.16
N ASN A 52 7.96 7.23 -4.75
CA ASN A 52 7.23 8.23 -5.54
C ASN A 52 6.58 7.64 -6.79
N GLU A 53 7.24 6.70 -7.47
CA GLU A 53 6.67 5.94 -8.59
C GLU A 53 5.44 5.14 -8.15
N MET A 54 5.53 4.44 -7.00
CA MET A 54 4.41 3.70 -6.41
C MET A 54 3.25 4.62 -6.02
N VAL A 55 3.50 5.76 -5.39
CA VAL A 55 2.45 6.72 -5.02
C VAL A 55 1.73 7.22 -6.27
N ARG A 56 2.47 7.66 -7.29
CA ARG A 56 1.89 8.11 -8.57
C ARG A 56 1.04 7.02 -9.23
N PHE A 57 1.54 5.79 -9.22
CA PHE A 57 0.80 4.64 -9.75
C PHE A 57 -0.52 4.42 -9.01
N LEU A 58 -0.50 4.44 -7.67
CA LEU A 58 -1.68 4.22 -6.85
C LEU A 58 -2.70 5.36 -6.95
N ASP A 59 -2.24 6.60 -7.12
CA ASP A 59 -3.10 7.75 -7.39
C ASP A 59 -3.79 7.62 -8.76
N GLU A 60 -3.04 7.25 -9.79
CA GLU A 60 -3.58 6.97 -11.11
C GLU A 60 -4.60 5.83 -11.03
N PHE A 61 -4.27 4.75 -10.32
CA PHE A 61 -5.15 3.62 -10.10
C PHE A 61 -6.47 4.02 -9.42
N LYS A 62 -6.40 4.81 -8.33
CA LYS A 62 -7.57 5.32 -7.61
C LYS A 62 -8.43 6.20 -8.49
N SER A 63 -7.81 7.09 -9.28
CA SER A 63 -8.53 7.98 -10.19
C SER A 63 -9.34 7.23 -11.23
N LYS A 64 -8.84 6.06 -11.63
CA LYS A 64 -9.43 5.21 -12.65
C LYS A 64 -10.51 4.28 -12.09
N LEU A 65 -10.42 3.86 -10.83
CA LEU A 65 -11.47 3.03 -10.20
C LEU A 65 -12.79 3.78 -10.03
N PRO A 66 -13.94 3.16 -10.39
CA PRO A 66 -15.27 3.64 -10.04
C PRO A 66 -15.41 3.80 -8.55
N ILE A 67 -16.25 4.77 -8.14
CA ILE A 67 -16.49 5.10 -6.74
C ILE A 67 -16.98 3.86 -5.97
N GLU A 68 -17.80 3.01 -6.60
CA GLU A 68 -18.34 1.79 -6.02
C GLU A 68 -17.27 0.72 -5.74
N ILE A 69 -16.11 0.81 -6.40
CA ILE A 69 -14.98 -0.10 -6.20
C ILE A 69 -14.02 0.44 -5.10
N ARG A 70 -14.04 1.75 -4.84
CA ARG A 70 -13.13 2.39 -3.87
C ARG A 70 -13.41 1.97 -2.42
N ASP A 71 -14.64 1.56 -2.13
CA ASP A 71 -15.07 1.17 -0.78
C ASP A 71 -15.00 -0.37 -0.55
N VAL A 72 -14.46 -1.13 -1.51
CA VAL A 72 -14.31 -2.58 -1.40
C VAL A 72 -12.95 -2.92 -0.79
N ASN A 73 -12.96 -3.54 0.38
CA ASN A 73 -11.76 -4.08 1.02
C ASN A 73 -11.37 -5.42 0.38
N PHE A 74 -10.18 -5.48 -0.20
CA PHE A 74 -9.57 -6.71 -0.70
C PHE A 74 -8.51 -7.19 0.30
N THR A 75 -8.59 -8.45 0.72
CA THR A 75 -7.61 -9.02 1.66
C THR A 75 -6.48 -9.74 0.95
N THR A 76 -6.66 -10.10 -0.34
CA THR A 76 -5.62 -10.73 -1.15
C THR A 76 -5.55 -10.15 -2.58
N GLN A 77 -4.37 -10.32 -3.21
CA GLN A 77 -4.16 -10.03 -4.63
C GLN A 77 -5.15 -10.76 -5.54
N GLU A 78 -5.47 -12.02 -5.20
CA GLU A 78 -6.35 -12.85 -5.99
C GLU A 78 -7.80 -12.37 -5.92
N GLU A 79 -8.26 -11.92 -4.74
CA GLU A 79 -9.57 -11.29 -4.57
C GLU A 79 -9.67 -10.00 -5.38
N PHE A 80 -8.64 -9.15 -5.30
CA PHE A 80 -8.57 -7.92 -6.09
C PHE A 80 -8.64 -8.23 -7.59
N ARG A 81 -7.82 -9.16 -8.08
CA ARG A 81 -7.78 -9.57 -9.48
C ARG A 81 -9.11 -10.12 -9.96
N LYS A 82 -9.71 -11.05 -9.21
CA LYS A 82 -11.04 -11.62 -9.51
C LYS A 82 -12.10 -10.54 -9.57
N TYR A 83 -12.06 -9.59 -8.64
CA TYR A 83 -13.02 -8.49 -8.61
C TYR A 83 -12.91 -7.61 -9.85
N ILE A 84 -11.70 -7.18 -10.24
CA ILE A 84 -11.50 -6.39 -11.46
C ILE A 84 -12.01 -7.15 -12.70
N PHE A 85 -11.69 -8.44 -12.80
CA PHE A 85 -12.12 -9.26 -13.94
C PHE A 85 -13.63 -9.47 -14.02
N ASN A 86 -14.30 -9.57 -12.88
CA ASN A 86 -15.76 -9.71 -12.80
C ASN A 86 -16.49 -8.39 -12.98
N ASN A 87 -15.80 -7.26 -12.82
CA ASN A 87 -16.35 -5.91 -12.97
C ASN A 87 -15.66 -5.15 -14.10
N ILE A 88 -15.16 -5.85 -15.13
CA ILE A 88 -14.38 -5.23 -16.21
C ILE A 88 -15.17 -4.12 -16.91
N GLU A 89 -16.47 -4.33 -17.13
CA GLU A 89 -17.38 -3.36 -17.75
C GLU A 89 -17.61 -2.10 -16.90
N LYS A 90 -17.39 -2.20 -15.59
CA LYS A 90 -17.44 -1.06 -14.68
C LYS A 90 -16.04 -0.45 -14.51
N SER A 91 -15.00 -1.19 -14.82
CA SER A 91 -13.64 -0.69 -14.74
C SER A 91 -13.32 0.23 -15.92
N PHE A 92 -12.15 0.84 -15.84
CA PHE A 92 -11.54 1.66 -16.87
C PHE A 92 -10.71 0.85 -17.86
N PHE A 93 -10.68 -0.48 -17.71
CA PHE A 93 -9.98 -1.35 -18.62
C PHE A 93 -10.90 -1.77 -19.77
N ASP A 94 -10.38 -1.68 -20.99
CA ASP A 94 -11.08 -2.08 -22.21
C ASP A 94 -11.37 -3.59 -22.22
N ASP A 95 -10.45 -4.38 -21.65
CA ASP A 95 -10.55 -5.82 -21.56
C ASP A 95 -9.73 -6.40 -20.40
N LYS A 96 -9.86 -7.72 -20.19
CA LYS A 96 -9.13 -8.46 -19.14
C LYS A 96 -7.62 -8.50 -19.38
N GLU A 97 -7.16 -8.41 -20.62
CA GLU A 97 -5.72 -8.42 -20.94
C GLU A 97 -5.06 -7.12 -20.48
N GLN A 98 -5.70 -5.98 -20.75
CA GLN A 98 -5.26 -4.67 -20.28
C GLN A 98 -5.28 -4.60 -18.75
N ALA A 99 -6.33 -5.12 -18.11
CA ALA A 99 -6.40 -5.24 -16.66
C ALA A 99 -5.27 -6.10 -16.09
N GLU A 100 -4.97 -7.26 -16.70
CA GLU A 100 -3.89 -8.14 -16.27
C GLU A 100 -2.52 -7.46 -16.37
N LYS A 101 -2.22 -6.81 -17.51
CA LYS A 101 -0.95 -6.07 -17.69
C LYS A 101 -0.78 -4.99 -16.64
N TYR A 102 -1.86 -4.27 -16.33
CA TYR A 102 -1.85 -3.24 -15.30
C TYR A 102 -1.62 -3.82 -13.90
N ILE A 103 -2.26 -4.95 -13.58
CA ILE A 103 -2.07 -5.67 -12.32
C ILE A 103 -0.62 -6.15 -12.17
N LEU A 104 -0.04 -6.71 -13.23
CA LEU A 104 1.36 -7.15 -13.21
C LEU A 104 2.33 -5.98 -13.02
N TYR A 105 2.12 -4.88 -13.73
CA TYR A 105 2.96 -3.69 -13.59
C TYR A 105 2.85 -3.09 -12.17
N ARG A 106 1.65 -3.06 -11.57
CA ARG A 106 1.49 -2.71 -10.14
C ARG A 106 2.40 -3.57 -9.27
N ASP A 107 2.35 -4.88 -9.46
CA ASP A 107 3.06 -5.83 -8.61
C ASP A 107 4.58 -5.69 -8.75
N GLU A 108 5.07 -5.37 -9.95
CA GLU A 108 6.48 -5.03 -10.18
C GLU A 108 6.89 -3.76 -9.42
N VAL A 109 6.10 -2.69 -9.52
CA VAL A 109 6.38 -1.42 -8.82
C VAL A 109 6.39 -1.63 -7.30
N ILE A 110 5.38 -2.31 -6.75
CA ILE A 110 5.30 -2.61 -5.31
C ILE A 110 6.48 -3.51 -4.89
N SER A 111 6.77 -4.57 -5.64
CA SER A 111 7.87 -5.50 -5.33
C SER A 111 9.23 -4.79 -5.30
N LYS A 112 9.43 -3.82 -6.20
CA LYS A 112 10.65 -3.01 -6.25
C LYS A 112 10.81 -2.15 -5.01
N VAL A 113 9.74 -1.46 -4.56
CA VAL A 113 9.75 -0.68 -3.32
C VAL A 113 10.04 -1.58 -2.12
N ILE A 114 9.39 -2.75 -2.03
CA ILE A 114 9.62 -3.72 -0.94
C ILE A 114 11.07 -4.16 -0.91
N LYS A 115 11.61 -4.58 -2.06
CA LYS A 115 12.98 -5.09 -2.16
C LYS A 115 14.01 -4.03 -1.76
N ASN A 116 13.81 -2.79 -2.20
CA ASN A 116 14.76 -1.71 -1.98
C ASN A 116 14.69 -1.12 -0.57
N ASN A 117 13.62 -1.40 0.19
CA ASN A 117 13.43 -0.95 1.57
C ASN A 117 13.21 -2.14 2.52
N SER A 118 13.77 -3.31 2.21
CA SER A 118 13.45 -4.58 2.87
C SER A 118 13.59 -4.55 4.40
N GLU A 119 14.57 -3.82 4.93
CA GLU A 119 14.76 -3.62 6.37
C GLU A 119 13.55 -2.95 7.02
N PHE A 120 13.01 -1.88 6.40
CA PHE A 120 11.79 -1.24 6.87
C PHE A 120 10.64 -2.24 6.88
N TYR A 121 10.48 -3.02 5.80
CA TYR A 121 9.38 -3.97 5.68
C TYR A 121 9.44 -5.11 6.71
N GLU A 122 10.64 -5.57 7.09
CA GLU A 122 10.80 -6.58 8.14
C GLU A 122 10.43 -6.05 9.53
N LEU A 123 10.68 -4.77 9.80
CA LEU A 123 10.19 -4.11 11.03
C LEU A 123 8.68 -3.84 10.96
N PHE A 124 8.21 -3.38 9.81
CA PHE A 124 6.82 -3.03 9.57
C PHE A 124 5.85 -4.22 9.77
N LYS A 125 6.24 -5.44 9.37
CA LYS A 125 5.47 -6.68 9.61
C LYS A 125 5.22 -7.00 11.08
N LYS A 126 6.01 -6.39 11.98
CA LYS A 126 6.00 -6.60 13.42
C LYS A 126 5.44 -5.40 14.19
N CYS A 127 4.98 -4.35 13.52
CA CYS A 127 4.41 -3.18 14.18
C CYS A 127 2.97 -3.44 14.60
N SER A 128 2.59 -2.92 15.77
CA SER A 128 1.18 -2.80 16.12
C SER A 128 0.48 -1.78 15.20
N PRO A 129 -0.86 -1.83 15.05
CA PRO A 129 -1.61 -0.80 14.33
C PRO A 129 -1.31 0.63 14.80
N GLU A 130 -1.13 0.84 16.11
CA GLU A 130 -0.83 2.13 16.71
C GLU A 130 0.56 2.63 16.32
N GLN A 131 1.57 1.75 16.39
CA GLN A 131 2.94 2.06 15.97
C GLN A 131 3.00 2.40 14.48
N LEU A 132 2.26 1.67 13.65
CA LEU A 132 2.14 1.96 12.22
C LEU A 132 1.59 3.36 11.98
N LEU A 133 0.48 3.71 12.63
CA LEU A 133 -0.12 5.04 12.53
C LEU A 133 0.86 6.13 12.95
N GLU A 134 1.65 5.90 14.00
CA GLU A 134 2.62 6.87 14.49
C GLU A 134 3.84 7.04 13.57
N ILE A 135 4.35 5.95 12.97
CA ILE A 135 5.38 6.02 11.92
C ILE A 135 4.89 6.86 10.74
N MET A 136 3.63 6.66 10.33
CA MET A 136 3.03 7.36 9.18
C MET A 136 2.73 8.84 9.45
N LYS A 137 2.33 9.20 10.67
CA LYS A 137 2.01 10.59 11.06
C LYS A 137 3.20 11.55 10.99
N ASN A 138 4.42 11.04 11.17
CA ASN A 138 5.63 11.86 11.27
C ASN A 138 6.41 11.97 9.94
N SER A 139 5.88 11.42 8.84
CA SER A 139 6.45 11.63 7.52
C SER A 139 5.99 12.98 6.95
N PRO A 140 6.90 13.76 6.32
CA PRO A 140 6.60 15.08 5.77
C PRO A 140 5.44 15.10 4.77
#